data_AF-A0A9P4X9D9-F1
#
_entry.id   AF-A0A9P4X9D9-F1
#
_cell.length_a   1.000
_cell.length_b   1.000
_cell.length_c   1.000
_cell.angle_alpha   90.00
_cell.angle_beta   90.00
_cell.angle_gamma   90.00
#
_symmetry.space_group_name_H-M   'P 1'
#
loop_
_entity.id
_entity.type
_entity.pdbx_description
1 polymer ?
#
loop_
_entity_poly.entity_id
_entity_poly.type
_entity_poly.pdbx_seq_one_letter_code
_entity_poly.pdbx_strand_id
1 'polypeptide(L)'
;MSVNWIWSSYAILSGAHGLLAILFVSLLGCDQPEEWPPLFGNITQAYSLRRFWGIFWHKLHTKPYDSFMSPLLSLRAFLMFFLSAICHALSNRAVHKKTHIVSEMHFFLLNYVLCLTETVGEWTTGHTLKLDWRLRRAVGYTWVLFVFICLVPGWRYPLVLDAVYSSPRQAV
;
A
#
# COMPACT_ATOMS: atom_id res chain seq x y z
N MET A 1 -0.19 -16.07 -3.04
CA MET A 1 0.66 -15.03 -3.66
C MET A 1 0.04 -13.63 -3.56
N SER A 2 -1.22 -13.43 -3.97
CA SER A 2 -1.82 -12.08 -4.11
C SER A 2 -1.98 -11.24 -2.85
N VAL A 3 -1.88 -11.84 -1.64
CA VAL A 3 -1.89 -11.10 -0.36
C VAL A 3 -0.59 -11.23 0.43
N ASN A 4 0.38 -12.03 -0.04
CA ASN A 4 1.63 -12.26 0.70
C ASN A 4 2.45 -10.97 0.82
N TRP A 5 2.40 -10.10 -0.20
CA TRP A 5 3.06 -8.79 -0.19
C TRP A 5 2.63 -7.90 0.97
N ILE A 6 1.37 -8.03 1.43
CA ILE A 6 0.85 -7.26 2.57
C ILE A 6 1.63 -7.63 3.82
N TRP A 7 1.72 -8.93 4.10
CA TRP A 7 2.33 -9.45 5.32
C TRP A 7 3.84 -9.36 5.31
N SER A 8 4.49 -9.60 4.16
CA SER A 8 5.93 -9.46 4.06
C SER A 8 6.36 -8.01 4.21
N SER A 9 5.67 -7.05 3.55
CA SER A 9 5.92 -5.62 3.76
C SER A 9 5.61 -5.20 5.20
N TYR A 10 4.52 -5.69 5.79
CA TYR A 10 4.21 -5.40 7.20
C TYR A 10 5.33 -5.85 8.14
N ALA A 11 5.78 -7.10 8.02
CA ALA A 11 6.84 -7.65 8.87
C ALA A 11 8.17 -6.90 8.69
N ILE A 12 8.61 -6.69 7.45
CA ILE A 12 9.89 -6.03 7.15
C ILE A 12 9.88 -4.59 7.64
N LEU A 13 8.84 -3.82 7.29
CA LEU A 13 8.79 -2.40 7.65
C LEU A 13 8.61 -2.20 9.15
N SER A 14 7.78 -3.02 9.82
CA SER A 14 7.58 -2.91 11.27
C SER A 14 8.85 -3.33 12.02
N GLY A 15 9.53 -4.38 11.59
CA GLY A 15 10.81 -4.79 12.16
C GLY A 15 11.89 -3.71 12.00
N ALA A 16 12.06 -3.18 10.79
CA ALA A 16 13.02 -2.10 10.55
C ALA A 16 12.69 -0.84 11.36
N HIS A 17 11.41 -0.45 11.43
CA HIS A 17 10.96 0.69 12.21
C HIS A 17 11.23 0.52 13.71
N GLY A 18 10.95 -0.66 14.27
CA GLY A 18 11.23 -0.95 15.68
C GLY A 18 12.72 -0.95 16.00
N LEU A 19 13.56 -1.51 15.12
CA LEU A 19 15.01 -1.50 15.28
C LEU A 19 15.57 -0.07 15.25
N LEU A 20 15.10 0.75 14.33
CA LEU A 20 15.51 2.15 14.24
C LEU A 20 14.99 2.96 15.45
N ALA A 21 13.75 2.72 15.90
CA ALA A 21 13.23 3.37 17.10
C ALA A 21 14.09 3.07 18.33
N ILE A 22 14.48 1.80 18.55
CA ILE A 22 15.38 1.42 19.65
C ILE A 22 16.73 2.14 19.52
N LEU A 23 17.29 2.19 18.31
CA LEU A 23 18.55 2.87 18.07
C LEU A 23 18.47 4.37 18.39
N PHE A 24 17.51 5.10 17.81
CA PHE A 24 17.43 6.55 17.92
C PHE A 24 16.89 7.03 19.28
N VAL A 25 15.92 6.32 19.85
CA VAL A 25 15.32 6.70 21.14
C VAL A 25 16.14 6.21 22.31
N SER A 26 16.56 4.93 22.31
CA SER A 26 17.18 4.31 23.49
C SER A 26 18.71 4.34 23.48
N LEU A 27 19.35 4.11 22.34
CA LEU A 27 20.83 4.02 22.27
C LEU A 27 21.49 5.38 22.01
N LEU A 28 20.94 6.17 21.10
CA LEU A 28 21.47 7.48 20.73
C LEU A 28 20.82 8.62 21.54
N GLY A 29 19.57 8.43 21.99
CA GLY A 29 18.82 9.46 22.72
C GLY A 29 18.50 10.71 21.88
N CYS A 30 18.44 10.57 20.55
CA CYS A 30 18.17 11.69 19.63
C CYS A 30 16.69 12.03 19.55
N ASP A 31 15.82 11.02 19.68
CA ASP A 31 14.39 11.14 19.45
C ASP A 31 13.60 10.71 20.69
N GLN A 32 12.36 11.20 20.82
CA GLN A 32 11.40 10.75 21.82
C GLN A 32 10.52 9.60 21.30
N PRO A 33 10.03 8.69 22.17
CA PRO A 33 9.16 7.59 21.76
C PRO A 33 7.93 8.02 20.95
N GLU A 34 7.35 9.19 21.24
CA GLU A 34 6.16 9.72 20.57
C GLU A 34 6.43 10.12 19.11
N GLU A 35 7.70 10.35 18.75
CA GLU A 35 8.11 10.69 17.39
C GLU A 35 8.13 9.48 16.45
N TRP A 36 8.03 8.27 17.02
CA TRP A 36 8.02 6.97 16.36
C TRP A 36 6.65 6.27 16.45
N PRO A 37 5.56 6.86 15.94
CA PRO A 37 4.24 6.26 16.00
C PRO A 37 4.16 5.00 15.10
N PRO A 38 3.25 4.05 15.40
CA PRO A 38 3.09 2.85 14.59
C PRO A 38 2.89 3.15 13.10
N LEU A 39 3.68 2.48 12.25
CA LEU A 39 3.61 2.67 10.79
C LEU A 39 2.27 2.25 10.20
N PHE A 40 1.65 1.20 10.73
CA PHE A 40 0.40 0.62 10.26
C PHE A 40 -0.73 0.89 11.24
N GLY A 41 -1.94 1.04 10.72
CA GLY A 41 -3.15 1.16 11.54
C GLY A 41 -3.83 -0.18 11.81
N ASN A 42 -5.10 -0.13 12.20
CA ASN A 42 -5.87 -1.30 12.58
C ASN A 42 -6.44 -2.04 11.35
N ILE A 43 -6.01 -3.29 11.13
CA ILE A 43 -6.46 -4.14 10.01
C ILE A 43 -7.97 -4.44 10.04
N THR A 44 -8.60 -4.38 11.21
CA THR A 44 -10.05 -4.56 11.34
C THR A 44 -10.85 -3.45 10.63
N GLN A 45 -10.20 -2.35 10.24
CA GLN A 45 -10.82 -1.27 9.47
C GLN A 45 -10.65 -1.45 7.96
N ALA A 46 -9.87 -2.40 7.48
CA ALA A 46 -9.46 -2.53 6.07
C ALA A 46 -10.51 -3.20 5.15
N TYR A 47 -11.80 -2.94 5.36
CA TYR A 47 -12.92 -3.51 4.59
C TYR A 47 -13.33 -2.68 3.37
N SER A 48 -12.48 -1.76 2.90
CA SER A 48 -12.62 -1.05 1.61
C SER A 48 -11.22 -0.62 1.18
N LEU A 49 -10.99 -0.36 -0.10
CA LEU A 49 -9.66 0.05 -0.57
C LEU A 49 -9.26 1.38 0.05
N ARG A 50 -10.17 2.34 0.19
CA ARG A 50 -9.88 3.61 0.87
C ARG A 50 -9.44 3.42 2.31
N ARG A 51 -10.10 2.53 3.06
CA ARG A 51 -9.71 2.25 4.45
C ARG A 51 -8.44 1.41 4.53
N PHE A 52 -8.24 0.50 3.58
CA PHE A 52 -7.00 -0.26 3.48
C PHE A 52 -5.82 0.69 3.31
N TRP A 53 -5.84 1.56 2.28
CA TRP A 53 -4.74 2.47 1.98
C TRP A 53 -4.62 3.66 2.95
N GLY A 54 -5.75 4.20 3.43
CA GLY A 54 -5.77 5.41 4.27
C GLY A 54 -5.72 5.17 5.78
N ILE A 55 -6.15 3.99 6.27
CA ILE A 55 -6.18 3.70 7.72
C ILE A 55 -5.16 2.62 8.06
N PHE A 56 -5.18 1.48 7.37
CA PHE A 56 -4.36 0.33 7.73
C PHE A 56 -2.93 0.40 7.19
N TRP A 57 -2.75 0.75 5.92
CA TRP A 57 -1.47 0.66 5.23
C TRP A 57 -0.43 1.66 5.76
N HIS A 58 0.86 1.43 5.45
CA HIS A 58 1.96 2.15 6.08
C HIS A 58 1.93 3.66 5.84
N LYS A 59 2.23 4.44 6.87
CA LYS A 59 2.25 5.92 6.84
C LYS A 59 3.61 6.55 6.53
N LEU A 60 4.56 5.78 6.01
CA LEU A 60 5.91 6.28 5.65
C LEU A 60 5.90 7.54 4.76
N HIS A 61 4.86 7.69 3.93
CA HIS A 61 4.73 8.77 2.98
C HIS A 61 4.04 10.01 3.55
N THR A 62 3.42 9.97 4.73
CA THR A 62 2.58 11.08 5.21
C THR A 62 3.41 12.30 5.58
N LYS A 63 4.41 12.15 6.46
CA LYS A 63 5.28 13.26 6.88
C LYS A 63 6.11 13.85 5.73
N PRO A 64 6.81 13.05 4.89
CA PRO A 64 7.67 13.61 3.84
C PRO A 64 6.91 14.40 2.77
N TYR A 65 5.65 14.08 2.55
CA TYR A 65 4.86 14.68 1.47
C TYR A 65 3.89 15.75 1.98
N ASP A 66 3.76 15.95 3.29
CA ASP A 66 2.72 16.83 3.87
C ASP A 66 2.78 18.26 3.32
N SER A 67 3.99 18.79 3.11
CA SER A 67 4.22 20.13 2.54
C SER A 67 3.81 20.29 1.07
N PHE A 68 3.69 19.18 0.32
CA PHE A 68 3.40 19.18 -1.12
C PHE A 68 1.96 18.77 -1.44
N MET A 69 1.15 18.46 -0.42
CA MET A 69 -0.18 17.93 -0.62
C MET A 69 -1.19 19.05 -0.89
N SER A 70 -1.94 18.89 -1.98
CA SER A 70 -3.09 19.74 -2.29
C SER A 70 -4.16 19.65 -1.18
N PRO A 71 -4.88 20.76 -0.87
CA PRO A 71 -6.06 20.70 -0.01
C PRO A 71 -7.20 19.87 -0.63
N LEU A 72 -7.19 19.66 -1.95
CA LEU A 72 -8.17 18.83 -2.63
C LEU A 72 -7.87 17.35 -2.39
N LEU A 73 -8.76 16.66 -1.67
CA LEU A 73 -8.57 15.26 -1.25
C LEU A 73 -8.34 14.29 -2.42
N SER A 74 -9.03 14.49 -3.55
CA SER A 74 -8.86 13.66 -4.75
C SER A 74 -7.48 13.84 -5.38
N LEU A 75 -7.02 15.09 -5.54
CA LEU A 75 -5.70 15.40 -6.07
C LEU A 75 -4.60 14.92 -5.11
N ARG A 76 -4.79 15.09 -3.80
CA ARG A 76 -3.90 14.56 -2.77
C ARG A 76 -3.75 13.04 -2.89
N ALA A 77 -4.87 12.32 -3.02
CA ALA A 77 -4.85 10.87 -3.20
C ALA A 77 -4.16 10.47 -4.51
N PHE A 78 -4.46 11.15 -5.63
CA PHE A 78 -3.79 10.91 -6.90
C PHE A 78 -2.26 11.04 -6.78
N LEU A 79 -1.78 12.14 -6.18
CA LEU A 79 -0.36 12.40 -5.99
C LEU A 79 0.30 11.34 -5.10
N MET A 80 -0.37 10.88 -4.03
CA MET A 80 0.14 9.80 -3.17
C MET A 80 0.33 8.50 -3.96
N PHE A 81 -0.68 8.07 -4.72
CA PHE A 81 -0.59 6.84 -5.53
C PHE A 81 0.46 6.97 -6.64
N PHE A 82 0.50 8.11 -7.33
CA PHE A 82 1.47 8.35 -8.41
C PHE A 82 2.91 8.37 -7.89
N LEU A 83 3.18 9.11 -6.81
CA LEU A 83 4.52 9.17 -6.22
C LEU A 83 4.93 7.83 -5.63
N SER A 84 3.98 7.08 -5.05
CA SER A 84 4.23 5.70 -4.60
C SER A 84 4.67 4.81 -5.75
N ALA A 85 4.02 4.87 -6.92
CA ALA A 85 4.44 4.11 -8.10
C ALA A 85 5.88 4.43 -8.53
N ILE A 86 6.27 5.71 -8.52
CA ILE A 86 7.64 6.14 -8.82
C ILE A 86 8.62 5.59 -7.78
N CYS A 87 8.33 5.75 -6.49
CA CYS A 87 9.19 5.24 -5.42
C CYS A 87 9.36 3.72 -5.49
N HIS A 88 8.31 2.97 -5.79
CA HIS A 88 8.40 1.53 -5.99
C HIS A 88 9.22 1.16 -7.23
N ALA A 89 9.03 1.85 -8.35
CA ALA A 89 9.83 1.60 -9.55
C ALA A 89 11.32 1.91 -9.35
N LEU A 90 11.64 2.98 -8.62
CA LEU A 90 13.01 3.35 -8.23
C LEU A 90 13.61 2.35 -7.24
N SER A 91 12.83 1.93 -6.24
CA SER A 91 13.24 0.89 -5.28
C SER A 91 13.55 -0.43 -5.98
N ASN A 92 12.68 -0.87 -6.90
CA ASN A 92 12.91 -2.08 -7.69
C ASN A 92 14.17 -1.96 -8.54
N ARG A 93 14.42 -0.80 -9.15
CA ARG A 93 15.67 -0.55 -9.89
C ARG A 93 16.89 -0.65 -8.99
N ALA A 94 16.83 -0.09 -7.78
CA ALA A 94 17.95 -0.11 -6.84
C ALA A 94 18.23 -1.52 -6.29
N VAL A 95 17.19 -2.28 -5.93
CA VAL A 95 17.31 -3.59 -5.28
C VAL A 95 17.49 -4.72 -6.29
N HIS A 96 16.73 -4.71 -7.38
CA HIS A 96 16.64 -5.82 -8.33
C HIS A 96 17.31 -5.53 -9.68
N LYS A 97 17.84 -4.32 -9.89
CA LYS A 97 18.41 -3.85 -11.18
C LYS A 97 17.42 -3.93 -12.36
N LYS A 98 16.14 -4.12 -12.07
CA LYS A 98 15.04 -4.23 -13.04
C LYS A 98 13.94 -3.26 -12.63
N THR A 99 13.23 -2.70 -13.61
CA THR A 99 12.12 -1.79 -13.35
C THR A 99 10.97 -2.09 -14.29
N HIS A 100 9.77 -2.21 -13.72
CA HIS A 100 8.52 -2.42 -14.45
C HIS A 100 7.60 -1.24 -14.17
N ILE A 101 8.05 -0.02 -14.51
CA ILE A 101 7.35 1.23 -14.22
C ILE A 101 5.90 1.22 -14.70
N VAL A 102 5.61 0.58 -15.83
CA VAL A 102 4.24 0.44 -16.36
C VAL A 102 3.38 -0.40 -15.42
N SER A 103 3.88 -1.53 -14.94
CA SER A 103 3.16 -2.39 -13.99
C SER A 103 2.96 -1.71 -12.64
N GLU A 104 3.95 -0.93 -12.17
CA GLU A 104 3.84 -0.11 -10.96
C GLU A 104 2.73 0.94 -11.14
N MET A 105 2.83 1.76 -12.20
CA MET A 105 1.85 2.80 -12.51
C MET A 105 0.45 2.22 -12.66
N HIS A 106 0.30 1.10 -13.37
CA HIS A 106 -0.98 0.43 -13.55
C HIS A 106 -1.59 -0.01 -12.22
N PHE A 107 -0.81 -0.64 -11.34
CA PHE A 107 -1.30 -1.08 -10.03
C PHE A 107 -1.75 0.10 -9.15
N PHE A 108 -0.91 1.11 -8.97
CA PHE A 108 -1.20 2.22 -8.06
C PHE A 108 -2.30 3.13 -8.61
N LEU A 109 -2.29 3.46 -9.91
CA LEU A 109 -3.31 4.32 -10.51
C LEU A 109 -4.68 3.63 -10.58
N LEU A 110 -4.74 2.31 -10.81
CA LEU A 110 -6.01 1.58 -10.70
C LEU A 110 -6.53 1.57 -9.26
N ASN A 111 -5.68 1.42 -8.26
CA ASN A 111 -6.10 1.55 -6.86
C ASN A 111 -6.64 2.95 -6.55
N TYR A 112 -6.05 4.02 -7.10
CA TYR A 112 -6.59 5.37 -7.01
C TYR A 112 -8.00 5.46 -7.64
N VAL A 113 -8.16 4.99 -8.87
CA VAL A 113 -9.46 5.01 -9.57
C VAL A 113 -10.50 4.21 -8.79
N LEU A 114 -10.16 3.03 -8.28
CA LEU A 114 -11.06 2.21 -7.48
C LEU A 114 -11.45 2.92 -6.17
N CYS A 115 -10.51 3.56 -5.47
CA CYS A 115 -10.82 4.39 -4.31
C CYS A 115 -11.78 5.55 -4.65
N LEU A 116 -11.59 6.18 -5.81
CA LEU A 116 -12.48 7.24 -6.28
C LEU A 116 -13.89 6.69 -6.56
N THR A 117 -13.99 5.53 -7.21
CA THR A 117 -15.29 4.86 -7.45
C THR A 117 -15.97 4.44 -6.16
N GLU A 118 -15.24 3.99 -5.13
CA GLU A 118 -15.81 3.72 -3.80
C GLU A 118 -16.39 5.00 -3.16
N THR A 119 -15.74 6.15 -3.35
CA THR A 119 -16.22 7.44 -2.83
C THR A 119 -17.51 7.86 -3.51
N VAL A 120 -17.57 7.78 -4.84
CA VAL A 120 -18.78 8.09 -5.62
C VAL A 120 -19.91 7.10 -5.31
N GLY A 121 -19.57 5.82 -5.16
CA GLY A 121 -20.51 4.76 -4.78
C GLY A 121 -21.13 4.99 -3.41
N GLU A 122 -20.33 5.35 -2.40
CA GLU A 122 -20.86 5.71 -1.08
C GLU A 122 -21.74 6.95 -1.11
N TRP A 123 -21.38 7.97 -1.90
CA TRP A 123 -22.17 9.18 -2.03
C TRP A 123 -23.53 8.92 -2.71
N THR A 124 -23.56 8.07 -3.73
CA THR A 124 -24.78 7.75 -4.51
C THR A 124 -25.69 6.72 -3.82
N THR A 125 -25.12 5.68 -3.22
CA THR A 125 -25.87 4.52 -2.72
C THR A 125 -25.84 4.34 -1.20
N GLY A 126 -24.92 5.03 -0.51
CA GLY A 126 -24.75 4.88 0.94
C GLY A 126 -25.94 5.39 1.76
N HIS A 127 -26.78 6.26 1.18
CA HIS A 127 -28.01 6.72 1.81
C HIS A 127 -29.21 5.78 1.57
N THR A 128 -29.18 4.96 0.53
CA THR A 128 -30.31 4.10 0.12
C THR A 128 -30.17 2.66 0.60
N LEU A 129 -28.96 2.11 0.63
CA LEU A 129 -28.68 0.74 1.06
C LEU A 129 -28.24 0.70 2.54
N LYS A 130 -29.20 0.47 3.45
CA LYS A 130 -28.92 0.20 4.86
C LYS A 130 -28.55 -1.28 5.06
N LEU A 131 -27.30 -1.63 4.76
CA LEU A 131 -26.73 -2.95 5.10
C LEU A 131 -26.40 -3.03 6.60
N ASP A 132 -26.61 -4.20 7.21
CA ASP A 132 -26.05 -4.49 8.53
C ASP A 132 -24.51 -4.30 8.51
N TRP A 133 -23.96 -3.78 9.60
CA TRP A 133 -22.55 -3.41 9.68
C TRP A 133 -21.62 -4.63 9.51
N ARG A 134 -22.04 -5.81 10.02
CA ARG A 134 -21.27 -7.05 9.85
C ARG A 134 -21.22 -7.47 8.39
N LEU A 135 -22.37 -7.43 7.72
CA LEU A 135 -22.48 -7.75 6.30
C LEU A 135 -21.70 -6.76 5.44
N ARG A 136 -21.79 -5.45 5.72
CA ARG A 136 -21.00 -4.42 5.04
C ARG A 136 -19.50 -4.69 5.16
N ARG A 137 -19.02 -5.08 6.34
CA ARG A 137 -17.60 -5.43 6.53
C ARG A 137 -17.23 -6.72 5.79
N ALA A 138 -18.08 -7.75 5.84
CA ALA A 138 -17.83 -9.00 5.13
C ALA A 138 -17.73 -8.78 3.61
N VAL A 139 -18.73 -8.13 3.01
CA VAL A 139 -18.74 -7.75 1.58
C VAL A 139 -17.52 -6.89 1.24
N GLY A 140 -17.21 -5.92 2.10
CA GLY A 140 -16.06 -5.05 1.94
C GLY A 140 -14.71 -5.77 1.94
N TYR A 141 -14.51 -6.74 2.85
CA TYR A 141 -13.31 -7.57 2.84
C TYR A 141 -13.24 -8.46 1.60
N THR A 142 -14.35 -9.06 1.20
CA THR A 142 -14.42 -9.84 -0.05
C THR A 142 -14.04 -8.98 -1.25
N TRP A 143 -14.53 -7.74 -1.31
CA TRP A 143 -14.19 -6.77 -2.35
C TRP A 143 -12.69 -6.43 -2.38
N VAL A 144 -12.09 -6.09 -1.24
CA VAL A 144 -10.65 -5.79 -1.14
C VAL A 144 -9.80 -6.99 -1.58
N LEU A 145 -10.15 -8.20 -1.12
CA LEU A 145 -9.46 -9.42 -1.51
C LEU A 145 -9.59 -9.69 -3.00
N PHE A 146 -10.79 -9.54 -3.56
CA PHE A 146 -11.05 -9.72 -4.98
C PHE A 146 -10.17 -8.78 -5.82
N VAL A 147 -10.15 -7.48 -5.49
CA VAL A 147 -9.32 -6.49 -6.19
C VAL A 147 -7.84 -6.87 -6.15
N PHE A 148 -7.31 -7.27 -4.99
CA PHE A 148 -5.90 -7.69 -4.92
C PHE A 148 -5.63 -8.99 -5.67
N ILE A 149 -6.56 -9.93 -5.68
CA ILE A 149 -6.44 -11.16 -6.48
C ILE A 149 -6.32 -10.80 -7.97
N CYS A 150 -7.08 -9.82 -8.46
CA CYS A 150 -7.03 -9.40 -9.86
C CYS A 150 -5.80 -8.54 -10.20
N LEU A 151 -5.42 -7.58 -9.36
CA LEU A 151 -4.39 -6.59 -9.71
C LEU A 151 -2.96 -7.05 -9.39
N VAL A 152 -2.76 -7.78 -8.29
CA VAL A 152 -1.40 -8.11 -7.81
C VAL A 152 -0.62 -9.02 -8.75
N PRO A 153 -1.22 -10.01 -9.46
CA PRO A 153 -0.47 -10.79 -10.44
C PRO A 153 0.19 -9.93 -11.52
N GLY A 154 -0.54 -9.00 -12.14
CA GLY A 154 0.00 -8.10 -13.17
C GLY A 154 1.09 -7.16 -12.64
N TRP A 155 1.04 -6.84 -11.35
CA TRP A 155 2.06 -6.04 -10.67
C TRP A 155 3.33 -6.82 -10.34
N ARG A 156 3.18 -7.98 -9.67
CA ARG A 156 4.32 -8.71 -9.08
C ARG A 156 4.93 -9.78 -9.98
N TYR A 157 4.16 -10.39 -10.87
CA TYR A 157 4.66 -11.50 -11.68
C TYR A 157 5.80 -11.11 -12.63
N PRO A 158 5.81 -9.92 -13.27
CA PRO A 158 6.95 -9.53 -14.10
C PRO A 158 8.28 -9.61 -13.34
N LEU A 159 8.33 -9.11 -12.11
CA LEU A 159 9.52 -9.16 -11.27
C LEU A 159 9.89 -10.58 -10.83
N VAL A 160 8.90 -11.41 -10.47
CA VAL A 160 9.12 -12.79 -10.04
C VAL A 160 9.63 -13.65 -11.19
N LEU A 161 9.00 -13.56 -12.36
CA LEU A 161 9.42 -14.28 -13.56
C LEU A 161 10.83 -13.88 -13.96
N ASP A 162 11.11 -12.58 -13.93
CA ASP A 162 12.43 -12.06 -14.18
C ASP A 162 13.50 -12.62 -13.25
N ALA A 163 13.19 -12.79 -11.96
CA ALA A 163 14.11 -13.38 -11.00
C ALA A 163 14.34 -14.86 -11.26
N VAL A 164 13.28 -15.61 -11.60
CA VAL A 164 13.35 -17.04 -11.93
C VAL A 164 14.18 -17.27 -13.19
N TYR A 165 13.91 -16.55 -14.28
CA TYR A 165 14.61 -16.73 -15.56
C TYR A 165 16.02 -16.16 -15.57
N SER A 166 16.36 -15.23 -14.67
CA SER A 166 17.75 -14.78 -14.47
C SER A 166 18.60 -15.71 -13.60
N SER A 167 18.01 -16.77 -13.03
CA SER A 167 18.76 -17.71 -12.18
C SER A 167 19.61 -18.65 -13.05
N PRO A 168 20.92 -18.81 -12.77
CA PRO A 168 21.81 -19.69 -13.56
C PRO A 168 21.40 -21.18 -13.60
N ARG A 169 20.43 -21.59 -12.79
CA ARG A 169 19.97 -22.98 -12.67
C ARG A 169 19.20 -23.53 -13.88
N GLN A 170 18.96 -22.73 -14.92
CA GLN A 170 18.32 -23.19 -16.17
C GLN A 170 19.28 -23.22 -17.37
N ALA A 171 20.59 -23.08 -17.16
CA ALA A 171 21.61 -23.18 -18.21
C ALA A 171 22.22 -24.59 -18.34
N VAL A 172 21.53 -25.63 -17.88
CA VAL A 172 21.95 -27.04 -17.96
C VAL A 172 20.89 -27.85 -18.67
#